data_AF-A0A6A6FDP5-F1
#
_entry.id   AF-A0A6A6FDP5-F1
#
_cell.length_a   1.000
_cell.length_b   1.000
_cell.length_c   1.000
_cell.angle_alpha   90.00
_cell.angle_beta   90.00
_cell.angle_gamma   90.00
#
_symmetry.space_group_name_H-M   'P 1'
#
loop_
_entity.id
_entity.type
_entity.pdbx_description
1 polymer ?
#
loop_
_entity_poly.entity_id
_entity_poly.type
_entity_poly.pdbx_seq_one_letter_code
_entity_poly.pdbx_strand_id
1 'polypeptide(L)'
;MRSYLRGVPEFQQIFVINLPSRTDHRDSMSLAAALTPGGLRLDYVGRVTNVSQKALPPGGDDSRHKPGMIGAWRAHVNVLRTIVEQDITSALVLEGDVDWDVRIKSQILSSVPSSSPYGDIRYWDTLWLGHCGTEFPKTDTGIHSGRVVILNDETVPEPQHFGKEWGSDALMREYPEHTRVVHRARMNVCSLAYGISQQGARRLLYELGIKKLNGAMDIMMRQACDGNAGRARHNCLTVQPQLFQHHRPVGSKASFSEFEDHGEGINDYAYTRNVRWSTRLNFGRLPRGETQYFDQWQDVTVFKSGLSSPAKDIIHRSISISRGAPALVRSASTTAEDDPDEFDGYNLTCMA
;
A
#
# COMPACT_ATOMS: atom_id res chain seq x y z
N MET A 1 -29.56 26.17 -0.39
CA MET A 1 -28.25 26.74 -0.77
C MET A 1 -27.18 25.71 -0.39
N ARG A 2 -26.85 24.77 -1.30
CA ARG A 2 -25.83 23.75 -1.05
C ARG A 2 -24.47 24.42 -1.27
N SER A 3 -23.74 24.65 -0.18
CA SER A 3 -22.39 25.20 -0.23
C SER A 3 -21.48 24.24 -1.00
N TYR A 4 -20.98 24.72 -2.14
CA TYR A 4 -19.81 24.19 -2.82
C TYR A 4 -18.61 24.29 -1.87
N LEU A 5 -18.44 23.31 -0.98
CA LEU A 5 -17.11 22.95 -0.51
C LEU A 5 -16.46 22.30 -1.73
N ARG A 6 -15.60 23.06 -2.42
CA ARG A 6 -14.79 22.55 -3.52
C ARG A 6 -13.98 21.38 -2.95
N GLY A 7 -14.45 20.16 -3.20
CA GLY A 7 -13.74 18.95 -2.83
C GLY A 7 -12.34 19.01 -3.42
N VAL A 8 -11.35 18.72 -2.59
CA VAL A 8 -9.99 18.48 -3.09
C VAL A 8 -10.09 17.32 -4.10
N PRO A 9 -9.51 17.42 -5.32
CA PRO A 9 -9.74 16.40 -6.33
C PRO A 9 -9.34 15.02 -5.79
N GLU A 10 -10.14 14.00 -5.98
CA GLU A 10 -9.74 12.62 -5.64
C GLU A 10 -9.28 11.93 -6.94
N PHE A 11 -8.77 10.69 -6.86
CA PHE A 11 -8.67 9.86 -8.05
C PHE A 11 -10.02 9.86 -8.78
N GLN A 12 -10.04 9.95 -10.11
CA GLN A 12 -11.29 9.97 -10.86
C GLN A 12 -12.13 8.72 -10.57
N GLN A 13 -11.45 7.58 -10.35
CA GLN A 13 -12.09 6.32 -10.00
C GLN A 13 -11.29 5.52 -8.97
N ILE A 14 -11.98 4.75 -8.13
CA ILE A 14 -11.35 3.82 -7.19
C ILE A 14 -11.86 2.41 -7.51
N PHE A 15 -10.98 1.56 -8.02
CA PHE A 15 -11.27 0.17 -8.31
C PHE A 15 -10.89 -0.73 -7.13
N VAL A 16 -11.74 -1.70 -6.82
CA VAL A 16 -11.42 -2.78 -5.88
C VAL A 16 -11.43 -4.11 -6.61
N ILE A 17 -10.27 -4.77 -6.67
CA ILE A 17 -10.15 -6.13 -7.18
C ILE A 17 -10.59 -7.07 -6.05
N ASN A 18 -11.71 -7.75 -6.28
CA ASN A 18 -12.28 -8.66 -5.30
C ASN A 18 -12.73 -9.96 -5.98
N LEU A 19 -12.52 -11.09 -5.31
CA LEU A 19 -13.11 -12.35 -5.76
C LEU A 19 -14.62 -12.34 -5.52
N PRO A 20 -15.46 -12.70 -6.50
CA PRO A 20 -16.91 -12.74 -6.29
C PRO A 20 -17.35 -13.63 -5.11
N SER A 21 -16.59 -14.68 -4.79
CA SER A 21 -16.81 -15.55 -3.64
C SER A 21 -16.49 -14.92 -2.28
N ARG A 22 -15.59 -13.92 -2.24
CA ARG A 22 -15.18 -13.20 -1.02
C ARG A 22 -16.15 -12.07 -0.70
N THR A 23 -17.36 -12.48 -0.32
CA THR A 23 -18.42 -11.57 0.12
C THR A 23 -18.05 -10.86 1.42
N ASP A 24 -17.31 -11.53 2.31
CA ASP A 24 -16.72 -10.96 3.52
C ASP A 24 -15.80 -9.76 3.24
N HIS A 25 -14.93 -9.87 2.23
CA HIS A 25 -14.10 -8.76 1.76
C HIS A 25 -14.93 -7.63 1.14
N ARG A 26 -15.96 -7.98 0.35
CA ARG A 26 -16.85 -6.98 -0.25
C ARG A 26 -17.62 -6.19 0.80
N ASP A 27 -18.18 -6.86 1.80
CA ASP A 27 -18.97 -6.26 2.87
C ASP A 27 -18.10 -5.33 3.72
N SER A 28 -16.93 -5.82 4.14
CA SER A 28 -15.98 -5.03 4.92
C SER A 28 -15.43 -3.83 4.13
N MET A 29 -15.03 -3.99 2.86
CA MET A 29 -14.60 -2.87 2.02
C MET A 29 -15.70 -1.82 1.83
N SER A 30 -16.94 -2.26 1.59
CA SER A 30 -18.09 -1.36 1.41
C SER A 30 -18.33 -0.54 2.67
N LEU A 31 -18.26 -1.18 3.84
CA LEU A 31 -18.43 -0.53 5.12
C LEU A 31 -17.27 0.44 5.43
N ALA A 32 -16.01 0.03 5.21
CA ALA A 32 -14.85 0.89 5.39
C ALA A 32 -14.91 2.15 4.52
N ALA A 33 -15.29 2.00 3.26
CA ALA A 33 -15.44 3.12 2.34
C ALA A 33 -16.55 4.08 2.76
N ALA A 34 -17.69 3.57 3.23
CA ALA A 34 -18.80 4.40 3.70
C ALA A 34 -18.47 5.14 5.01
N LEU A 35 -17.70 4.51 5.90
CA LEU A 35 -17.32 5.06 7.21
C LEU A 35 -16.09 5.96 7.19
N THR A 36 -15.31 5.93 6.10
CA THR A 36 -14.21 6.86 5.91
C THR A 36 -14.77 8.28 5.85
N PRO A 37 -14.24 9.26 6.60
CA PRO A 37 -14.68 10.66 6.54
C PRO A 37 -14.71 11.20 5.11
N GLY A 38 -15.88 11.68 4.69
CA GLY A 38 -16.12 12.14 3.31
C GLY A 38 -16.40 11.03 2.28
N GLY A 39 -16.42 9.76 2.69
CA GLY A 39 -16.76 8.59 1.88
C GLY A 39 -15.75 8.23 0.79
N LEU A 40 -15.65 6.96 0.41
CA LEU A 40 -14.94 6.53 -0.80
C LEU A 40 -15.94 5.86 -1.74
N ARG A 41 -15.94 6.26 -3.02
CA ARG A 41 -16.79 5.61 -4.03
C ARG A 41 -16.00 4.49 -4.69
N LEU A 42 -16.37 3.25 -4.40
CA LEU A 42 -15.69 2.06 -4.90
C LEU A 42 -16.41 1.45 -6.10
N ASP A 43 -15.64 1.05 -7.11
CA ASP A 43 -16.09 0.25 -8.24
C ASP A 43 -15.41 -1.12 -8.21
N TYR A 44 -16.20 -2.18 -8.07
CA TYR A 44 -15.67 -3.53 -7.91
C TYR A 44 -15.38 -4.18 -9.26
N VAL A 45 -14.17 -4.72 -9.39
CA VAL A 45 -13.74 -5.54 -10.52
C VAL A 45 -13.54 -6.97 -10.03
N GLY A 46 -14.31 -7.89 -10.62
CA GLY A 46 -14.21 -9.31 -10.28
C GLY A 46 -12.86 -9.89 -10.70
N ARG A 47 -12.20 -10.61 -9.79
CA ARG A 47 -11.03 -11.41 -10.15
C ARG A 47 -11.41 -12.54 -11.10
N VAL A 48 -10.51 -12.88 -12.02
CA VAL A 48 -10.72 -13.90 -13.03
C VAL A 48 -10.17 -15.23 -12.53
N THR A 49 -11.03 -16.25 -12.42
CA THR A 49 -10.64 -17.58 -11.93
C THR A 49 -10.24 -18.55 -13.04
N ASN A 50 -10.62 -18.26 -14.29
CA ASN A 50 -10.29 -19.07 -15.46
C ASN A 50 -9.83 -18.17 -16.60
N VAL A 51 -8.58 -18.37 -17.04
CA VAL A 51 -7.97 -17.64 -18.16
C VAL A 51 -7.56 -18.65 -19.22
N SER A 52 -8.05 -18.45 -20.45
CA SER A 52 -7.64 -19.29 -21.57
C SER A 52 -6.15 -19.18 -21.81
N GLN A 53 -5.48 -20.32 -22.01
CA GLN A 53 -4.08 -20.38 -22.47
C GLN A 53 -3.83 -19.51 -23.72
N LYS A 54 -4.82 -19.43 -24.62
CA LYS A 54 -4.73 -18.60 -25.84
C LYS A 54 -4.74 -17.10 -25.58
N ALA A 55 -5.14 -16.66 -24.38
CA ALA A 55 -5.18 -15.26 -23.98
C ALA A 55 -3.92 -14.83 -23.23
N LEU A 56 -2.98 -15.75 -22.97
CA LEU A 56 -1.74 -15.44 -22.27
C LEU A 56 -0.75 -14.77 -23.24
N PRO A 57 -0.06 -13.69 -22.82
CA PRO A 57 1.01 -13.09 -23.61
C PRO A 57 2.26 -14.00 -23.61
N PRO A 58 3.30 -13.67 -24.40
CA PRO A 58 4.53 -14.46 -24.44
C PRO A 58 5.10 -14.79 -23.06
N GLY A 59 5.50 -16.04 -22.85
CA GLY A 59 6.00 -16.57 -21.57
C GLY A 59 4.91 -17.07 -20.63
N GLY A 60 3.62 -16.82 -20.91
CA GLY A 60 2.53 -17.26 -20.05
C GLY A 60 2.34 -18.78 -19.94
N ASP A 61 2.89 -19.53 -20.88
CA ASP A 61 2.92 -21.00 -20.94
C ASP A 61 3.94 -21.64 -19.97
N ASP A 62 4.69 -20.85 -19.22
CA ASP A 62 5.61 -21.32 -18.17
C ASP A 62 4.85 -22.14 -17.10
N SER A 63 5.29 -23.37 -16.87
CA SER A 63 4.68 -24.31 -15.92
C SER A 63 4.77 -23.87 -14.45
N ARG A 64 5.64 -22.91 -14.15
CA ARG A 64 5.73 -22.29 -12.81
C ARG A 64 4.56 -21.35 -12.52
N HIS A 65 3.79 -20.95 -13.53
CA HIS A 65 2.65 -20.07 -13.35
C HIS A 65 1.46 -20.78 -12.68
N LYS A 66 1.23 -20.48 -11.39
CA LYS A 66 0.08 -20.99 -10.65
C LYS A 66 -1.23 -20.33 -11.11
N PRO A 67 -2.37 -21.04 -11.11
CA PRO A 67 -3.67 -20.48 -11.54
C PRO A 67 -4.06 -19.19 -10.81
N GLY A 68 -3.81 -19.12 -9.49
CA GLY A 68 -4.05 -17.92 -8.70
C GLY A 68 -3.29 -16.71 -9.24
N MET A 69 -2.01 -16.89 -9.58
CA MET A 69 -1.16 -15.82 -10.08
C MET A 69 -1.65 -15.30 -11.43
N ILE A 70 -2.04 -16.20 -12.32
CA ILE A 70 -2.65 -15.85 -13.62
C ILE A 70 -3.95 -15.08 -13.40
N GLY A 71 -4.79 -15.52 -12.45
CA GLY A 71 -6.04 -14.86 -12.12
C GLY A 71 -5.85 -13.45 -11.53
N ALA A 72 -4.87 -13.28 -10.64
CA ALA A 72 -4.49 -11.97 -10.10
C ALA A 72 -4.01 -11.05 -11.23
N TRP A 73 -3.00 -11.47 -11.99
CA TRP A 73 -2.50 -10.74 -13.16
C TRP A 73 -3.64 -10.29 -14.07
N ARG A 74 -4.53 -11.21 -14.44
CA ARG A 74 -5.62 -10.90 -15.37
C ARG A 74 -6.58 -9.85 -14.81
N ALA A 75 -6.87 -9.89 -13.52
CA ALA A 75 -7.73 -8.91 -12.87
C ALA A 75 -7.13 -7.50 -12.94
N HIS A 76 -5.85 -7.34 -12.59
CA HIS A 76 -5.15 -6.06 -12.69
C HIS A 76 -5.09 -5.56 -14.14
N VAL A 77 -4.75 -6.42 -15.10
CA VAL A 77 -4.70 -6.02 -16.51
C VAL A 77 -6.10 -5.65 -17.05
N ASN A 78 -7.18 -6.23 -16.53
CA ASN A 78 -8.55 -5.79 -16.86
C ASN A 78 -8.86 -4.39 -16.33
N VAL A 79 -8.39 -4.05 -15.13
CA VAL A 79 -8.48 -2.67 -14.61
C VAL A 79 -7.69 -1.72 -15.49
N LEU A 80 -6.45 -2.06 -15.86
CA LEU A 80 -5.63 -1.24 -16.77
C LEU A 80 -6.34 -1.02 -18.11
N ARG A 81 -6.90 -2.08 -18.70
CA ARG A 81 -7.69 -2.02 -19.93
C ARG A 81 -8.89 -1.09 -19.78
N THR A 82 -9.63 -1.20 -18.67
CA THR A 82 -10.80 -0.35 -18.39
C THR A 82 -10.43 1.12 -18.34
N ILE A 83 -9.33 1.45 -17.67
CA ILE A 83 -8.78 2.82 -17.61
C ILE A 83 -8.48 3.37 -19.01
N VAL A 84 -7.89 2.54 -19.88
CA VAL A 84 -7.57 2.92 -21.26
C VAL A 84 -8.83 3.07 -22.11
N GLU A 85 -9.76 2.13 -22.05
CA GLU A 85 -10.98 2.12 -22.87
C GLU A 85 -11.96 3.24 -22.51
N GLN A 86 -12.02 3.62 -21.23
CA GLN A 86 -12.92 4.66 -20.73
C GLN A 86 -12.25 6.04 -20.57
N ASP A 87 -10.99 6.17 -21.01
CA ASP A 87 -10.19 7.39 -20.93
C ASP A 87 -10.12 7.99 -19.50
N ILE A 88 -10.07 7.12 -18.48
CA ILE A 88 -9.99 7.54 -17.07
C ILE A 88 -8.63 8.19 -16.82
N THR A 89 -8.62 9.44 -16.36
CA THR A 89 -7.40 10.23 -16.19
C THR A 89 -6.51 9.67 -15.10
N SER A 90 -7.10 9.29 -13.97
CA SER A 90 -6.40 8.70 -12.82
C SER A 90 -7.31 7.73 -12.07
N ALA A 91 -6.73 6.64 -11.59
CA ALA A 91 -7.46 5.68 -10.77
C ALA A 91 -6.62 5.22 -9.57
N LEU A 92 -7.28 4.92 -8.47
CA LEU A 92 -6.73 4.13 -7.37
C LEU A 92 -7.20 2.69 -7.53
N VAL A 93 -6.29 1.74 -7.49
CA VAL A 93 -6.60 0.30 -7.52
C VAL A 93 -6.27 -0.29 -6.17
N LEU A 94 -7.21 -1.01 -5.57
CA LEU A 94 -7.13 -1.65 -4.25
C LEU A 94 -7.37 -3.16 -4.36
N GLU A 95 -6.65 -3.96 -3.58
CA GLU A 95 -7.01 -5.36 -3.34
C GLU A 95 -8.12 -5.47 -2.28
N GLY A 96 -8.95 -6.52 -2.32
CA GLY A 96 -10.17 -6.62 -1.49
C GLY A 96 -9.92 -6.83 0.01
N ASP A 97 -8.71 -7.21 0.39
CA ASP A 97 -8.31 -7.50 1.77
C ASP A 97 -7.53 -6.35 2.43
N VAL A 98 -7.43 -5.20 1.76
CA VAL A 98 -6.67 -4.05 2.29
C VAL A 98 -7.48 -3.21 3.27
N ASP A 99 -6.74 -2.42 4.04
CA ASP A 99 -7.25 -1.45 5.00
C ASP A 99 -6.32 -0.24 5.09
N TRP A 100 -6.83 0.83 5.68
CA TRP A 100 -6.19 2.15 5.74
C TRP A 100 -6.52 2.86 7.04
N ASP A 101 -5.75 3.91 7.34
CA ASP A 101 -6.03 4.79 8.47
C ASP A 101 -7.34 5.55 8.23
N VAL A 102 -8.20 5.71 9.24
CA VAL A 102 -9.46 6.48 9.11
C VAL A 102 -9.26 7.90 8.56
N ARG A 103 -8.04 8.44 8.60
CA ARG A 103 -7.67 9.75 8.03
C ARG A 103 -7.04 9.65 6.62
N ILE A 104 -7.25 8.56 5.89
CA ILE A 104 -6.60 8.30 4.59
C ILE A 104 -6.65 9.49 3.63
N LYS A 105 -7.77 10.22 3.57
CA LYS A 105 -7.87 11.41 2.71
C LYS A 105 -6.84 12.48 3.05
N SER A 106 -6.57 12.77 4.32
CA SER A 106 -5.55 13.77 4.66
C SER A 106 -4.11 13.27 4.44
N GLN A 107 -3.89 11.95 4.39
CA GLN A 107 -2.57 11.38 4.13
C GLN A 107 -2.19 11.42 2.64
N ILE A 108 -3.15 11.30 1.73
CA ILE A 108 -2.89 11.27 0.28
C ILE A 108 -2.85 12.69 -0.32
N LEU A 109 -3.45 13.69 0.32
CA LEU A 109 -3.56 15.05 -0.24
C LEU A 109 -2.31 15.92 0.03
N SER A 110 -1.72 16.49 -1.02
CA SER A 110 -0.77 17.60 -0.89
C SER A 110 -1.50 18.95 -0.73
N SER A 111 -0.89 19.88 0.01
CA SER A 111 -1.51 21.16 0.40
C SER A 111 -1.65 22.19 -0.73
N VAL A 112 -1.11 21.93 -1.93
CA VAL A 112 -1.32 22.79 -3.13
C VAL A 112 -1.31 21.91 -4.40
N PRO A 113 -2.47 21.61 -5.01
CA PRO A 113 -2.52 20.86 -6.26
C PRO A 113 -1.96 21.69 -7.42
N SER A 114 -1.03 21.12 -8.20
CA SER A 114 -0.61 21.71 -9.48
C SER A 114 -1.60 21.35 -10.60
N SER A 115 -1.79 20.05 -10.87
CA SER A 115 -2.84 19.52 -11.76
C SER A 115 -3.63 18.35 -11.16
N SER A 116 -3.08 17.70 -10.13
CA SER A 116 -3.80 16.79 -9.23
C SER A 116 -3.25 16.97 -7.80
N PRO A 117 -3.97 16.54 -6.76
CA PRO A 117 -3.47 16.60 -5.38
C PRO A 117 -2.30 15.65 -5.13
N TYR A 118 -2.02 14.75 -6.08
CA TYR A 118 -0.93 13.78 -6.04
C TYR A 118 0.26 14.25 -6.90
N GLY A 119 0.38 15.56 -7.11
CA GLY A 119 1.34 16.16 -8.04
C GLY A 119 0.84 16.17 -9.48
N ASP A 120 1.67 16.67 -10.40
CA ASP A 120 1.25 16.76 -11.79
C ASP A 120 1.26 15.39 -12.47
N ILE A 121 0.08 14.97 -12.92
CA ILE A 121 -0.21 13.63 -13.46
C ILE A 121 0.69 13.22 -14.64
N ARG A 122 1.29 14.19 -15.32
CA ARG A 122 2.23 13.94 -16.44
C ARG A 122 3.58 13.38 -15.99
N TYR A 123 3.94 13.56 -14.71
CA TYR A 123 5.27 13.20 -14.18
C TYR A 123 5.32 11.87 -13.44
N TRP A 124 4.20 11.16 -13.35
CA TRP A 124 4.14 9.84 -12.74
C TRP A 124 3.25 8.89 -13.53
N ASP A 125 3.67 7.64 -13.60
CA ASP A 125 2.91 6.54 -14.17
C ASP A 125 2.13 5.82 -13.07
N THR A 126 2.80 5.55 -11.96
CA THR A 126 2.26 4.80 -10.81
C THR A 126 2.65 5.46 -9.49
N LEU A 127 1.70 5.50 -8.55
CA LEU A 127 1.93 5.75 -7.12
C LEU A 127 1.69 4.45 -6.37
N TRP A 128 2.73 3.79 -5.87
CA TRP A 128 2.63 2.53 -5.14
C TRP A 128 2.34 2.82 -3.66
N LEU A 129 1.06 2.84 -3.30
CA LEU A 129 0.57 3.35 -2.01
C LEU A 129 0.42 2.27 -0.94
N GLY A 130 0.29 1.01 -1.37
CA GLY A 130 0.21 -0.16 -0.52
C GLY A 130 1.08 -1.29 -1.06
N HIS A 131 2.02 -1.75 -0.24
CA HIS A 131 3.02 -2.74 -0.58
C HIS A 131 3.47 -3.49 0.68
N CYS A 132 4.04 -4.68 0.53
CA CYS A 132 4.65 -5.44 1.63
C CYS A 132 6.16 -5.21 1.77
N GLY A 133 6.72 -4.23 1.07
CA GLY A 133 8.14 -3.94 1.19
C GLY A 133 8.62 -3.04 0.08
N THR A 134 9.63 -2.23 0.37
CA THR A 134 10.34 -1.40 -0.61
C THR A 134 11.74 -1.08 -0.08
N GLU A 135 12.60 -0.61 -0.98
CA GLU A 135 13.94 -0.12 -0.66
C GLU A 135 14.10 1.32 -1.15
N PHE A 136 14.99 2.08 -0.50
CA PHE A 136 15.45 3.32 -1.11
C PHE A 136 16.37 3.02 -2.29
N PRO A 137 16.22 3.74 -3.43
CA PRO A 137 17.14 3.61 -4.56
C PRO A 137 18.59 3.89 -4.16
N LYS A 138 19.47 2.92 -4.40
CA LYS A 138 20.93 3.07 -4.30
C LYS A 138 21.47 3.77 -5.56
N THR A 139 22.61 4.44 -5.45
CA THR A 139 23.19 5.30 -6.51
C THR A 139 23.57 4.52 -7.79
N ASP A 140 23.97 3.27 -7.63
CA ASP A 140 24.36 2.33 -8.69
C ASP A 140 23.18 1.85 -9.57
N THR A 141 21.94 1.94 -9.06
CA THR A 141 20.73 1.51 -9.80
C THR A 141 20.38 2.40 -11.00
N GLY A 142 20.94 3.62 -11.08
CA GLY A 142 20.55 4.62 -12.07
C GLY A 142 19.12 5.14 -11.89
N ILE A 143 18.48 4.87 -10.75
CA ILE A 143 17.19 5.42 -10.35
C ILE A 143 17.45 6.63 -9.43
N HIS A 144 16.75 7.73 -9.67
CA HIS A 144 16.92 8.94 -8.86
C HIS A 144 16.59 8.70 -7.39
N SER A 145 17.55 8.93 -6.49
CA SER A 145 17.40 8.79 -5.04
C SER A 145 16.72 9.99 -4.36
N GLY A 146 15.99 10.83 -5.11
CA GLY A 146 15.25 11.96 -4.55
C GLY A 146 14.14 11.50 -3.60
N ARG A 147 14.01 12.19 -2.46
CA ARG A 147 13.07 11.86 -1.39
C ARG A 147 12.30 13.11 -0.95
N VAL A 148 11.02 12.95 -0.69
CA VAL A 148 10.21 13.92 0.06
C VAL A 148 10.01 13.36 1.45
N VAL A 149 10.46 14.11 2.46
CA VAL A 149 10.43 13.68 3.87
C VAL A 149 9.35 14.47 4.58
N ILE A 150 8.40 13.76 5.19
CA ILE A 150 7.30 14.28 5.97
C ILE A 150 7.57 13.89 7.42
N LEU A 151 7.94 14.87 8.23
CA LEU A 151 8.27 14.70 9.65
C LEU A 151 7.02 14.88 10.52
N ASN A 152 7.02 14.24 11.68
CA ASN A 152 5.95 14.33 12.68
C ASN A 152 4.57 13.93 12.12
N ASP A 153 4.54 12.96 11.22
CA ASP A 153 3.30 12.36 10.76
C ASP A 153 2.78 11.42 11.85
N GLU A 154 1.83 11.91 12.64
CA GLU A 154 1.19 11.15 13.72
C GLU A 154 0.57 9.84 13.23
N THR A 155 0.28 9.68 11.94
CA THR A 155 -0.30 8.46 11.36
C THR A 155 0.74 7.35 11.10
N VAL A 156 2.03 7.67 11.19
CA VAL A 156 3.15 6.72 11.11
C VAL A 156 3.41 6.13 12.49
N PRO A 157 3.52 4.80 12.66
CA PRO A 157 3.88 4.19 13.93
C PRO A 157 5.35 4.47 14.31
N GLU A 158 5.67 4.42 15.61
CA GLU A 158 7.04 4.42 16.09
C GLU A 158 7.84 3.20 15.61
N PRO A 159 9.19 3.27 15.55
CA PRO A 159 10.02 2.23 14.95
C PRO A 159 9.84 0.81 15.53
N GLN A 160 9.54 0.66 16.81
CA GLN A 160 9.31 -0.65 17.43
C GLN A 160 8.00 -1.32 16.97
N HIS A 161 7.07 -0.57 16.39
CA HIS A 161 5.82 -1.07 15.83
C HIS A 161 5.90 -1.23 14.30
N PHE A 162 6.98 -0.78 13.67
CA PHE A 162 7.16 -0.86 12.23
C PHE A 162 7.50 -2.28 11.78
N GLY A 163 6.61 -2.88 10.99
CA GLY A 163 6.85 -4.15 10.31
C GLY A 163 7.40 -3.90 8.90
N LYS A 164 8.71 -4.15 8.70
CA LYS A 164 9.38 -3.95 7.41
C LYS A 164 9.01 -4.97 6.32
N GLU A 165 8.53 -6.15 6.72
CA GLU A 165 8.18 -7.25 5.80
C GLU A 165 9.34 -7.56 4.82
N TRP A 166 9.12 -7.47 3.51
CA TRP A 166 10.12 -7.69 2.46
C TRP A 166 10.94 -6.43 2.12
N GLY A 167 10.74 -5.35 2.87
CA GLY A 167 11.48 -4.10 2.70
C GLY A 167 12.74 -4.02 3.57
N SER A 168 13.50 -2.95 3.33
CA SER A 168 14.65 -2.61 4.17
C SER A 168 14.25 -1.92 5.48
N ASP A 169 15.13 -1.96 6.47
CA ASP A 169 15.03 -1.20 7.72
C ASP A 169 15.55 0.25 7.60
N ALA A 170 15.90 0.69 6.39
CA ALA A 170 16.54 1.98 6.13
C ALA A 170 15.71 3.16 6.64
N LEU A 171 14.39 3.12 6.49
CA LEU A 171 13.51 4.17 7.01
C LEU A 171 13.70 4.37 8.52
N MET A 172 13.76 3.27 9.29
CA MET A 172 13.88 3.32 10.76
C MET A 172 15.29 3.70 11.22
N ARG A 173 16.31 3.34 10.44
CA ARG A 173 17.70 3.68 10.76
C ARG A 173 18.08 5.11 10.40
N GLU A 174 17.53 5.64 9.30
CA GLU A 174 17.97 6.91 8.72
C GLU A 174 17.10 8.11 9.13
N TYR A 175 15.88 7.87 9.65
CA TYR A 175 14.91 8.93 9.96
C TYR A 175 14.39 8.84 11.39
N PRO A 176 14.01 9.99 12.00
CA PRO A 176 13.38 9.98 13.31
C PRO A 176 12.00 9.30 13.27
N GLU A 177 11.49 8.97 14.46
CA GLU A 177 10.11 8.48 14.63
C GLU A 177 9.07 9.39 13.94
N HIS A 178 7.92 8.80 13.59
CA HIS A 178 6.85 9.52 12.88
C HIS A 178 7.28 10.17 11.57
N THR A 179 8.21 9.55 10.84
CA THR A 179 8.64 10.02 9.51
C THR A 179 8.02 9.18 8.40
N ARG A 180 7.38 9.86 7.45
CA ARG A 180 6.97 9.28 6.17
C ARG A 180 7.88 9.79 5.06
N VAL A 181 8.30 8.90 4.17
CA VAL A 181 9.15 9.23 3.02
C VAL A 181 8.46 8.82 1.74
N VAL A 182 8.32 9.75 0.80
CA VAL A 182 7.92 9.49 -0.58
C VAL A 182 9.18 9.49 -1.45
N HIS A 183 9.37 8.44 -2.25
CA HIS A 183 10.57 8.29 -3.09
C HIS A 183 10.25 7.52 -4.37
N ARG A 184 11.22 7.39 -5.28
CA ARG A 184 11.09 6.49 -6.43
C ARG A 184 10.91 5.05 -5.96
N ALA A 185 9.94 4.36 -6.54
CA ALA A 185 9.73 2.94 -6.25
C ALA A 185 10.98 2.14 -6.63
N ARG A 186 11.33 1.19 -5.76
CA ARG A 186 12.46 0.29 -5.96
C ARG A 186 12.24 -0.95 -5.11
N MET A 187 12.40 -2.13 -5.71
CA MET A 187 12.21 -3.42 -5.02
C MET A 187 10.85 -3.55 -4.33
N ASN A 188 9.82 -2.85 -4.83
CA ASN A 188 8.47 -2.97 -4.30
C ASN A 188 7.91 -4.38 -4.48
N VAL A 189 7.20 -4.88 -3.46
CA VAL A 189 6.53 -6.19 -3.47
C VAL A 189 5.10 -6.02 -2.99
N CYS A 190 4.17 -6.82 -3.52
CA CYS A 190 2.71 -6.71 -3.36
C CYS A 190 2.11 -5.49 -4.07
N SER A 191 0.87 -5.63 -4.54
CA SER A 191 0.12 -4.59 -5.28
C SER A 191 -1.12 -4.09 -4.54
N LEU A 192 -1.08 -4.14 -3.20
CA LEU A 192 -2.22 -3.88 -2.29
C LEU A 192 -3.00 -2.62 -2.65
N ALA A 193 -2.27 -1.54 -2.91
CA ALA A 193 -2.86 -0.32 -3.42
C ALA A 193 -1.90 0.43 -4.34
N TYR A 194 -2.40 0.90 -5.48
CA TYR A 194 -1.65 1.84 -6.30
C TYR A 194 -2.54 2.84 -7.03
N GLY A 195 -2.10 4.10 -7.05
CA GLY A 195 -2.58 5.10 -7.97
C GLY A 195 -1.95 4.89 -9.35
N ILE A 196 -2.71 5.11 -10.41
CA ILE A 196 -2.21 5.00 -11.79
C ILE A 196 -2.77 6.11 -12.66
N SER A 197 -1.90 6.73 -13.45
CA SER A 197 -2.30 7.73 -14.44
C SER A 197 -2.74 7.05 -15.72
N GLN A 198 -3.51 7.75 -16.55
CA GLN A 198 -3.94 7.22 -17.86
C GLN A 198 -2.75 6.79 -18.73
N GLN A 199 -1.67 7.58 -18.77
CA GLN A 199 -0.44 7.22 -19.49
C GLN A 199 0.24 5.99 -18.87
N GLY A 200 0.26 5.91 -17.53
CA GLY A 200 0.80 4.77 -16.80
C GLY A 200 0.03 3.49 -17.11
N ALA A 201 -1.31 3.57 -17.18
CA ALA A 201 -2.17 2.46 -17.54
C ALA A 201 -1.89 1.92 -18.94
N ARG A 202 -1.71 2.80 -19.94
CA ARG A 202 -1.32 2.37 -21.30
C ARG A 202 0.03 1.67 -21.33
N ARG A 203 1.03 2.23 -20.63
CA ARG A 203 2.39 1.65 -20.58
C ARG A 203 2.39 0.30 -19.85
N LEU A 204 1.74 0.21 -18.68
CA LEU A 204 1.67 -1.05 -17.93
C LEU A 204 0.79 -2.09 -18.64
N LEU A 205 -0.27 -1.68 -19.33
CA LEU A 205 -1.05 -2.60 -20.16
C LEU A 205 -0.20 -3.22 -21.27
N TYR A 206 0.68 -2.45 -21.89
CA TYR A 206 1.64 -2.99 -22.86
C TYR A 206 2.63 -3.95 -22.20
N GLU A 207 3.30 -3.52 -21.12
CA GLU A 207 4.32 -4.33 -20.45
C GLU A 207 3.73 -5.66 -19.91
N LEU A 208 2.59 -5.59 -19.21
CA LEU A 208 2.03 -6.72 -18.47
C LEU A 208 1.02 -7.51 -19.30
N GLY A 209 0.26 -6.86 -20.18
CA GLY A 209 -0.83 -7.48 -20.92
C GLY A 209 -0.45 -7.99 -22.32
N ILE A 210 0.62 -7.45 -22.92
CA ILE A 210 0.97 -7.70 -24.33
C ILE A 210 2.39 -8.27 -24.46
N LYS A 211 3.37 -7.63 -23.80
CA LYS A 211 4.78 -7.88 -24.07
C LYS A 211 5.27 -9.21 -23.53
N LYS A 212 5.09 -9.46 -22.22
CA LYS A 212 5.57 -10.70 -21.57
C LYS A 212 4.90 -10.95 -20.22
N LEU A 213 4.52 -12.19 -19.96
CA LEU A 213 4.15 -12.71 -18.63
C LEU A 213 5.28 -13.64 -18.16
N ASN A 214 6.06 -13.19 -17.17
CA ASN A 214 7.28 -13.88 -16.72
C ASN A 214 7.47 -13.84 -15.19
N GLY A 215 6.37 -13.65 -14.47
CA GLY A 215 6.38 -13.54 -13.01
C GLY A 215 5.02 -13.12 -12.49
N ALA A 216 4.94 -12.95 -11.17
CA ALA A 216 3.76 -12.41 -10.52
C ALA A 216 3.46 -10.97 -10.92
N MET A 217 2.20 -10.54 -10.76
CA MET A 217 1.72 -9.22 -11.17
C MET A 217 2.56 -8.08 -10.57
N ASP A 218 2.74 -8.11 -9.26
CA ASP A 218 3.53 -7.15 -8.50
C ASP A 218 5.01 -7.19 -8.88
N ILE A 219 5.58 -8.38 -9.08
CA ILE A 219 6.97 -8.55 -9.50
C ILE A 219 7.21 -7.99 -10.91
N MET A 220 6.30 -8.21 -11.85
CA MET A 220 6.41 -7.61 -13.19
C MET A 220 6.18 -6.09 -13.16
N MET A 221 5.32 -5.61 -12.28
CA MET A 221 5.12 -4.18 -12.05
C MET A 221 6.37 -3.53 -11.46
N ARG A 222 7.05 -4.19 -10.50
CA ARG A 222 8.38 -3.81 -10.01
C ARG A 222 9.40 -3.74 -11.13
N GLN A 223 9.48 -4.78 -11.96
CA GLN A 223 10.43 -4.80 -13.09
C GLN A 223 10.21 -3.63 -14.05
N ALA A 224 8.95 -3.25 -14.31
CA ALA A 224 8.62 -2.07 -15.12
C ALA A 224 9.00 -0.76 -14.41
N CYS A 225 8.81 -0.66 -13.09
CA CYS A 225 9.22 0.50 -12.31
C CYS A 225 10.74 0.67 -12.22
N ASP A 226 11.47 -0.43 -12.01
CA ASP A 226 12.93 -0.43 -11.92
C ASP A 226 13.57 -0.25 -13.32
N GLY A 227 12.86 -0.68 -14.36
CA GLY A 227 13.35 -0.69 -15.74
C GLY A 227 14.38 -1.79 -15.97
N ASN A 228 14.09 -3.00 -15.50
CA ASN A 228 14.95 -4.18 -15.64
C ASN A 228 14.17 -5.36 -16.26
N ALA A 229 14.78 -6.54 -16.33
CA ALA A 229 14.17 -7.76 -16.89
C ALA A 229 13.58 -7.57 -18.31
N GLY A 230 14.20 -6.70 -19.11
CA GLY A 230 13.75 -6.37 -20.47
C GLY A 230 12.53 -5.43 -20.56
N ARG A 231 12.15 -4.78 -19.46
CA ARG A 231 11.04 -3.81 -19.38
C ARG A 231 11.55 -2.37 -19.45
N ALA A 232 10.79 -1.50 -20.13
CA ALA A 232 11.12 -0.08 -20.11
C ALA A 232 10.89 0.47 -18.70
N ARG A 233 11.66 1.49 -18.30
CA ARG A 233 11.52 2.12 -16.99
C ARG A 233 10.28 3.02 -16.94
N HIS A 234 9.45 2.84 -15.94
CA HIS A 234 8.27 3.66 -15.66
C HIS A 234 8.54 4.67 -14.55
N ASN A 235 7.81 5.79 -14.58
CA ASN A 235 7.89 6.80 -13.53
C ASN A 235 7.06 6.39 -12.32
N CYS A 236 7.60 5.50 -11.49
CA CYS A 236 6.93 5.04 -10.28
C CYS A 236 7.42 5.78 -9.02
N LEU A 237 6.48 6.17 -8.16
CA LEU A 237 6.75 6.66 -6.81
C LEU A 237 6.14 5.68 -5.80
N THR A 238 6.70 5.61 -4.61
CA THR A 238 6.21 4.82 -3.48
C THR A 238 6.29 5.65 -2.20
N VAL A 239 5.64 5.17 -1.14
CA VAL A 239 5.62 5.82 0.17
C VAL A 239 5.90 4.82 1.27
N GLN A 240 6.83 5.15 2.18
CA GLN A 240 7.17 4.32 3.33
C GLN A 240 7.07 5.15 4.64
N PRO A 241 6.32 4.69 5.66
CA PRO A 241 5.44 3.52 5.63
C PRO A 241 4.32 3.69 4.59
N GLN A 242 3.79 2.57 4.15
CA GLN A 242 2.70 2.47 3.20
C GLN A 242 1.39 3.01 3.78
N LEU A 243 0.48 3.48 2.92
CA LEU A 243 -0.82 4.05 3.30
C LEU A 243 -1.93 3.00 3.38
N PHE A 244 -1.77 1.93 2.60
CA PHE A 244 -2.68 0.78 2.58
C PHE A 244 -1.91 -0.49 2.92
N GLN A 245 -2.52 -1.35 3.72
CA GLN A 245 -1.93 -2.62 4.14
C GLN A 245 -2.95 -3.73 4.26
N HIS A 246 -2.48 -4.98 4.30
CA HIS A 246 -3.35 -6.12 4.54
C HIS A 246 -4.05 -5.97 5.89
N HIS A 247 -5.36 -6.20 5.88
CA HIS A 247 -6.09 -6.45 7.11
C HIS A 247 -6.15 -7.95 7.38
N ARG A 248 -5.72 -8.34 8.57
CA ARG A 248 -5.80 -9.72 9.03
C ARG A 248 -6.92 -9.82 10.07
N PRO A 249 -8.09 -10.41 9.75
CA PRO A 249 -9.21 -10.50 10.69
C PRO A 249 -8.95 -11.57 11.77
N VAL A 250 -9.74 -11.55 12.85
CA VAL A 250 -9.81 -12.68 13.79
C VAL A 250 -10.43 -13.88 13.06
N GLY A 251 -9.88 -15.08 13.28
CA GLY A 251 -10.40 -16.32 12.71
C GLY A 251 -9.35 -17.13 11.97
N SER A 252 -9.77 -18.03 11.09
CA SER A 252 -8.86 -18.94 10.40
C SER A 252 -7.84 -18.20 9.56
N LYS A 253 -6.55 -18.54 9.70
CA LYS A 253 -5.47 -18.00 8.86
C LYS A 253 -5.63 -18.38 7.38
N ALA A 254 -6.35 -19.46 7.08
CA ALA A 254 -6.70 -19.82 5.70
C ALA A 254 -7.59 -18.77 5.00
N SER A 255 -8.20 -17.84 5.74
CA SER A 255 -8.96 -16.72 5.15
C SER A 255 -8.10 -15.53 4.70
N PHE A 256 -6.80 -15.54 5.03
CA PHE A 256 -5.89 -14.43 4.76
C PHE A 256 -5.59 -14.27 3.26
N SER A 257 -5.56 -15.37 2.53
CA SER A 257 -5.47 -15.37 1.08
C SER A 257 -6.07 -16.64 0.52
N GLU A 258 -6.43 -16.61 -0.76
CA GLU A 258 -6.95 -17.79 -1.46
C GLU A 258 -5.86 -18.69 -2.05
N PHE A 259 -4.62 -18.19 -2.16
CA PHE A 259 -3.58 -18.84 -2.97
C PHE A 259 -2.22 -18.95 -2.30
N GLU A 260 -1.98 -18.22 -1.20
CA GLU A 260 -0.82 -18.45 -0.36
C GLU A 260 -1.20 -19.28 0.86
N ASP A 261 -0.33 -20.21 1.22
CA ASP A 261 -0.47 -20.94 2.47
C ASP A 261 0.07 -20.05 3.61
N HIS A 262 -0.81 -19.66 4.53
CA HIS A 262 -0.46 -18.91 5.74
C HIS A 262 -0.35 -19.81 6.98
N GLY A 263 -0.28 -21.12 6.76
CA GLY A 263 -0.27 -22.15 7.77
C GLY A 263 -1.64 -22.43 8.37
N GLU A 264 -1.73 -23.54 9.09
CA GLU A 264 -2.92 -23.88 9.85
C GLU A 264 -3.07 -23.00 11.11
N GLY A 265 -4.31 -22.87 11.58
CA GLY A 265 -4.62 -22.28 12.87
C GLY A 265 -5.45 -21.00 12.81
N ILE A 266 -5.60 -20.40 13.99
CA ILE A 266 -6.44 -19.22 14.24
C ILE A 266 -5.55 -18.00 14.45
N ASN A 267 -5.98 -16.87 13.92
CA ASN A 267 -5.51 -15.55 14.27
C ASN A 267 -6.38 -15.01 15.41
N ASP A 268 -5.80 -14.90 16.59
CA ASP A 268 -6.54 -14.54 17.82
C ASP A 268 -6.94 -13.06 17.87
N TYR A 269 -6.18 -12.19 17.19
CA TYR A 269 -6.37 -10.75 17.20
C TYR A 269 -6.31 -10.18 15.79
N ALA A 270 -7.28 -9.34 15.43
CA ALA A 270 -7.24 -8.64 14.16
C ALA A 270 -6.18 -7.53 14.17
N TYR A 271 -5.50 -7.33 13.05
CA TYR A 271 -4.51 -6.26 12.92
C TYR A 271 -4.38 -5.77 11.47
N THR A 272 -3.86 -4.55 11.33
CA THR A 272 -3.41 -3.97 10.05
C THR A 272 -2.01 -3.41 10.25
N ARG A 273 -1.01 -4.02 9.63
CA ARG A 273 0.40 -3.65 9.85
C ARG A 273 0.64 -2.19 9.45
N ASN A 274 1.48 -1.49 10.21
CA ASN A 274 1.92 -0.11 9.98
C ASN A 274 0.82 0.96 9.91
N VAL A 275 -0.45 0.61 10.07
CA VAL A 275 -1.59 1.55 10.09
C VAL A 275 -2.03 1.75 11.53
N ARG A 276 -1.88 2.95 12.09
CA ARG A 276 -2.20 3.19 13.52
C ARG A 276 -3.71 3.09 13.81
N TRP A 277 -4.53 3.91 13.14
CA TRP A 277 -5.98 3.90 13.33
C TRP A 277 -6.70 3.21 12.17
N SER A 278 -6.54 1.89 12.10
CA SER A 278 -7.20 1.02 11.11
C SER A 278 -8.70 1.29 11.02
N THR A 279 -9.21 1.48 9.80
CA THR A 279 -10.64 1.68 9.56
C THR A 279 -11.43 0.43 9.94
N ARG A 280 -10.96 -0.75 9.52
CA ARG A 280 -11.62 -2.04 9.81
C ARG A 280 -11.64 -2.38 11.31
N LEU A 281 -10.55 -2.15 12.05
CA LEU A 281 -10.52 -2.35 13.50
C LEU A 281 -11.44 -1.37 14.25
N ASN A 282 -11.81 -0.26 13.62
CA ASN A 282 -12.71 0.74 14.18
C ASN A 282 -14.18 0.60 13.74
N PHE A 283 -14.57 -0.51 13.09
CA PHE A 283 -15.97 -0.79 12.72
C PHE A 283 -16.93 -0.84 13.90
N GLY A 284 -16.46 -1.18 15.11
CA GLY A 284 -17.29 -1.09 16.30
C GLY A 284 -17.66 0.36 16.64
N ARG A 285 -16.79 1.32 16.34
CA ARG A 285 -16.85 2.71 16.82
C ARG A 285 -17.43 3.67 15.77
N LEU A 286 -16.98 3.54 14.52
CA LEU A 286 -17.30 4.44 13.42
C LEU A 286 -18.80 4.55 13.12
N PRO A 287 -19.60 3.46 13.02
CA PRO A 287 -21.03 3.55 12.78
C PRO A 287 -21.81 4.24 13.91
N ARG A 288 -21.25 4.27 15.12
CA ARG A 288 -21.85 4.95 16.29
C ARG A 288 -21.47 6.44 16.37
N GLY A 289 -20.69 6.95 15.41
CA GLY A 289 -20.21 8.32 15.40
C GLY A 289 -19.16 8.61 16.48
N GLU A 290 -18.53 7.58 17.05
CA GLU A 290 -17.43 7.77 17.99
C GLU A 290 -16.21 8.33 17.28
N THR A 291 -15.50 9.27 17.92
CA THR A 291 -14.29 9.90 17.39
C THR A 291 -13.03 9.49 18.13
N GLN A 292 -13.15 8.70 19.20
CA GLN A 292 -12.03 8.11 19.92
C GLN A 292 -11.73 6.74 19.31
N TYR A 293 -10.89 6.75 18.29
CA TYR A 293 -10.53 5.54 17.55
C TYR A 293 -9.52 4.69 18.33
N PHE A 294 -9.62 3.37 18.16
CA PHE A 294 -8.61 2.42 18.59
C PHE A 294 -7.35 2.60 17.73
N ASP A 295 -6.27 3.04 18.39
CA ASP A 295 -4.91 2.99 17.87
C ASP A 295 -4.29 1.64 18.26
N GLN A 296 -3.97 0.81 17.27
CA GLN A 296 -3.39 -0.51 17.51
C GLN A 296 -1.86 -0.45 17.72
N TRP A 297 -1.22 0.69 17.41
CA TRP A 297 0.23 0.91 17.50
C TRP A 297 0.51 2.19 18.31
N GLN A 298 0.00 2.22 19.54
CA GLN A 298 0.17 3.37 20.43
C GLN A 298 1.63 3.59 20.80
N ASP A 299 2.04 4.84 20.72
CA ASP A 299 3.36 5.31 21.13
C ASP A 299 3.58 5.00 22.62
N VAL A 300 4.80 4.58 22.96
CA VAL A 300 5.11 4.32 24.37
C VAL A 300 5.40 5.66 25.03
N THR A 301 4.46 6.17 25.85
CA THR A 301 4.80 7.24 26.80
C THR A 301 5.85 6.73 27.78
N VAL A 302 7.13 6.99 27.50
CA VAL A 302 8.20 6.79 28.46
C VAL A 302 8.02 7.85 29.55
N PHE A 303 7.29 7.51 30.61
CA PHE A 303 7.53 8.16 31.90
C PHE A 303 8.99 7.87 32.25
N LYS A 304 9.87 8.88 32.15
CA LYS A 304 11.20 8.84 32.77
C LYS A 304 11.03 8.87 34.30
N SER A 305 10.50 7.80 34.87
CA SER A 305 10.63 7.48 36.29
C SER A 305 11.48 6.22 36.37
N GLY A 306 12.64 6.34 37.01
CA GLY A 306 13.51 5.21 37.25
C GLY A 306 12.82 4.07 38.00
N LEU A 307 13.36 2.87 37.76
CA LEU A 307 13.13 1.58 38.40
C LEU A 307 11.99 0.67 37.87
N SER A 308 12.47 -0.43 37.26
CA SER A 308 11.99 -1.82 37.21
C SER A 308 10.55 -2.15 36.76
N SER A 309 10.49 -2.93 35.67
CA SER A 309 9.38 -3.80 35.27
C SER A 309 9.25 -5.02 36.23
N PRO A 310 8.16 -5.84 36.22
CA PRO A 310 7.12 -5.91 35.20
C PRO A 310 5.65 -6.16 35.63
N ALA A 311 4.78 -5.95 34.62
CA ALA A 311 3.52 -6.63 34.32
C ALA A 311 2.19 -6.12 34.94
N LYS A 312 1.18 -6.09 34.05
CA LYS A 312 -0.27 -6.01 34.26
C LYS A 312 -0.80 -4.71 34.85
N ASP A 313 -1.34 -3.84 33.98
CA ASP A 313 -2.75 -3.45 34.02
C ASP A 313 -3.10 -2.43 32.94
N ILE A 314 -4.19 -2.71 32.24
CA ILE A 314 -4.87 -1.83 31.29
C ILE A 314 -5.64 -0.79 32.09
N ILE A 315 -5.27 0.49 32.05
CA ILE A 315 -6.15 1.59 32.43
C ILE A 315 -5.99 2.78 31.48
N HIS A 316 -7.11 3.18 30.88
CA HIS A 316 -7.38 4.42 30.16
C HIS A 316 -6.66 5.65 30.74
N ARG A 317 -5.88 6.38 29.92
CA ARG A 317 -5.69 7.83 30.07
C ARG A 317 -5.54 8.55 28.73
N SER A 318 -6.39 9.56 28.55
CA SER A 318 -6.46 10.54 27.48
C SER A 318 -5.61 11.77 27.78
N ILE A 319 -4.87 12.33 26.80
CA ILE A 319 -4.23 13.65 26.92
C ILE A 319 -4.30 14.44 25.61
N SER A 320 -4.58 15.74 25.75
CA SER A 320 -4.71 16.81 24.75
C SER A 320 -3.37 17.43 24.31
N ILE A 321 -3.34 17.90 23.06
CA ILE A 321 -2.17 18.46 22.36
C ILE A 321 -1.79 19.87 22.85
N SER A 322 -0.48 20.13 23.05
CA SER A 322 0.09 21.48 23.01
C SER A 322 1.45 21.50 22.29
N ARG A 323 1.72 22.63 21.61
CA ARG A 323 2.76 22.82 20.58
C ARG A 323 4.14 23.20 21.15
N GLY A 324 5.22 22.76 20.49
CA GLY A 324 6.60 23.24 20.70
C GLY A 324 7.52 22.96 19.50
N ALA A 325 8.37 23.93 19.15
CA ALA A 325 9.09 24.13 17.88
C ALA A 325 10.51 23.45 17.84
N PRO A 326 11.26 23.49 16.71
CA PRO A 326 12.23 22.46 16.30
C PRO A 326 13.70 22.76 16.64
N ALA A 327 14.56 21.74 16.57
CA ALA A 327 16.02 21.87 16.59
C ALA A 327 16.73 21.05 15.50
N LEU A 328 17.87 21.58 15.07
CA LEU A 328 18.63 21.32 13.85
C LEU A 328 19.42 20.00 13.76
N VAL A 329 19.63 19.59 12.51
CA VAL A 329 20.36 18.42 11.98
C VAL A 329 21.89 18.56 12.08
N ARG A 330 22.59 17.44 12.33
CA ARG A 330 23.97 17.19 11.84
C ARG A 330 24.10 15.76 11.31
N SER A 331 24.77 15.65 10.15
CA SER A 331 25.04 14.45 9.37
C SER A 331 26.21 13.63 9.91
N ALA A 332 26.12 12.31 9.84
CA ALA A 332 27.29 11.42 9.85
C ALA A 332 27.05 10.22 8.92
N SER A 333 28.04 9.98 8.05
CA SER A 333 28.13 8.89 7.09
C SER A 333 28.87 7.70 7.68
N THR A 334 28.40 6.47 7.48
CA THR A 334 29.26 5.28 7.38
C THR A 334 28.58 4.18 6.57
N THR A 335 29.41 3.53 5.77
CA THR A 335 29.21 2.45 4.81
C THR A 335 28.93 1.10 5.46
N ALA A 336 28.04 0.30 4.88
CA ALA A 336 28.07 -1.17 4.98
C ALA A 336 27.43 -1.75 3.71
N GLU A 337 28.24 -2.55 3.00
CA GLU A 337 27.88 -3.37 1.84
C GLU A 337 27.10 -4.59 2.31
N ASP A 338 26.08 -4.99 1.54
CA ASP A 338 25.60 -6.37 1.45
C ASP A 338 24.82 -6.51 0.13
N ASP A 339 25.14 -7.59 -0.59
CA ASP A 339 24.84 -7.91 -1.99
C ASP A 339 23.60 -8.83 -2.10
N PRO A 340 22.56 -8.53 -2.90
CA PRO A 340 21.42 -9.43 -3.07
C PRO A 340 21.09 -9.68 -4.55
N ASP A 341 21.71 -10.67 -5.17
CA ASP A 341 21.39 -11.09 -6.55
C ASP A 341 21.00 -12.57 -6.63
N GLU A 342 19.98 -12.99 -5.85
CA GLU A 342 19.17 -14.17 -6.21
C GLU A 342 17.81 -14.20 -5.46
N PHE A 343 16.85 -13.38 -5.91
CA PHE A 343 15.45 -13.48 -5.44
C PHE A 343 14.58 -14.12 -6.52
N ASP A 344 14.23 -15.39 -6.32
CA ASP A 344 13.45 -16.19 -7.27
C ASP A 344 11.99 -15.68 -7.36
N GLY A 345 11.65 -15.06 -8.49
CA GLY A 345 10.43 -14.26 -8.71
C GLY A 345 9.11 -15.04 -8.82
N TYR A 346 9.10 -16.33 -8.47
CA TYR A 346 7.94 -17.23 -8.59
C TYR A 346 7.23 -17.53 -7.26
N ASN A 347 7.83 -17.15 -6.11
CA ASN A 347 7.28 -17.43 -4.77
C ASN A 347 6.78 -16.20 -4.00
N LEU A 348 6.85 -14.99 -4.58
CA LEU A 348 6.57 -13.73 -3.88
C LEU A 348 5.22 -13.12 -4.29
N THR A 349 4.11 -13.86 -4.21
CA THR A 349 2.82 -13.28 -4.58
C THR A 349 1.87 -13.22 -3.40
N CYS A 350 1.91 -12.15 -2.62
CA CYS A 350 0.82 -11.85 -1.69
C CYS A 350 -0.43 -11.57 -2.53
N MET A 351 -1.26 -12.58 -2.69
CA MET A 351 -2.53 -12.51 -3.39
C MET A 351 -3.62 -12.41 -2.33
N ALA A 352 -4.52 -11.43 -2.44
CA ALA A 352 -5.79 -11.42 -1.69
C ALA A 352 -6.72 -12.59 -2.08
#